data_AF-A0A3D2H6H9-F1
#
_entry.id   AF-A0A3D2H6H9-F1
#
_cell.length_a   1.000
_cell.length_b   1.000
_cell.length_c   1.000
_cell.angle_alpha   90.00
_cell.angle_beta   90.00
_cell.angle_gamma   90.00
#
_symmetry.space_group_name_H-M   'P 1'
#
loop_
_entity.id
_entity.type
_entity.pdbx_description
1 polymer ?
#
loop_
_entity_poly.entity_id
_entity_poly.type
_entity_poly.pdbx_seq_one_letter_code
_entity_poly.pdbx_strand_id
1 'polypeptide(L)' 'MNRKITKLERIKSKALRIAMTAFLADPSLGSRQAKSLFSEIVTHLQAGMDDEQIVQTVLQNNSTTSPTGKLSLM' A
#
# COMPACT_ATOMS: atom_id res chain seq x y z
N MET A 1 9.59 -23.85 -22.42
CA MET A 1 8.89 -22.63 -22.87
C MET A 1 9.20 -21.50 -21.88
N ASN A 2 10.22 -20.68 -22.13
CA ASN A 2 10.64 -19.62 -21.21
C ASN A 2 9.77 -18.37 -21.41
N ARG A 3 8.71 -18.24 -20.61
CA ARG A 3 7.87 -17.03 -20.59
C ARG A 3 8.69 -15.89 -19.95
N LYS A 4 9.02 -14.86 -20.74
CA LYS A 4 9.66 -13.64 -20.22
C LYS A 4 8.63 -12.87 -19.41
N ILE A 5 8.88 -12.68 -18.12
CA ILE A 5 8.03 -11.87 -17.24
C ILE A 5 8.00 -10.44 -17.78
N THR A 6 6.80 -9.96 -18.08
CA THR A 6 6.58 -8.60 -18.60
C THR A 6 6.81 -7.56 -17.52
N LYS A 7 7.10 -6.30 -17.91
CA LYS A 7 7.25 -5.18 -16.95
C LYS A 7 6.02 -5.03 -16.05
N LEU A 8 4.83 -5.27 -16.61
CA LEU A 8 3.57 -5.21 -15.88
C LEU A 8 3.46 -6.32 -14.83
N GLU A 9 3.86 -7.56 -15.15
CA GLU A 9 3.89 -8.66 -14.19
C GLU A 9 4.90 -8.42 -13.07
N ARG A 10 6.05 -7.80 -13.37
CA ARG A 10 7.01 -7.39 -12.33
C ARG A 10 6.42 -6.36 -11.38
N ILE A 11 5.74 -5.34 -11.90
CA ILE A 11 5.08 -4.31 -11.09
C ILE A 11 3.98 -4.94 -10.22
N LYS A 12 3.15 -5.83 -10.78
CA LYS A 12 2.11 -6.52 -10.01
C LYS A 12 2.69 -7.41 -8.90
N SER A 13 3.75 -8.16 -9.20
CA SER A 13 4.42 -9.00 -8.20
C SER A 13 5.05 -8.15 -7.09
N LYS A 14 5.64 -7.01 -7.44
CA LYS A 14 6.22 -6.06 -6.48
C LYS A 14 5.15 -5.39 -5.62
N ALA A 15 4.03 -4.99 -6.23
CA ALA A 15 2.87 -4.43 -5.53
C ALA A 15 2.29 -5.39 -4.49
N LEU A 16 2.21 -6.68 -4.83
CA LEU A 16 1.74 -7.71 -3.91
C LEU A 16 2.64 -7.83 -2.67
N ARG A 17 3.97 -7.82 -2.85
CA ARG A 17 4.90 -7.86 -1.71
C ARG A 17 4.76 -6.65 -0.81
N ILE A 18 4.67 -5.46 -1.40
CA ILE A 18 4.47 -4.20 -0.65
C ILE A 18 3.17 -4.24 0.13
N ALA A 19 2.08 -4.68 -0.50
CA ALA A 19 0.78 -4.82 0.16
C ALA A 19 0.84 -5.81 1.34
N MET A 20 1.54 -6.94 1.19
CA MET A 20 1.75 -7.90 2.28
C MET A 20 2.58 -7.31 3.42
N THR A 21 3.65 -6.58 3.12
CA THR A 21 4.47 -5.92 4.15
C THR A 21 3.66 -4.86 4.90
N ALA A 22 2.87 -4.06 4.20
CA ALA A 22 1.97 -3.08 4.82
C ALA A 22 0.92 -3.78 5.69
N PHE A 23 0.33 -4.88 5.23
CA PHE A 23 -0.65 -5.66 6.01
C PHE A 23 -0.03 -6.31 7.26
N LEU A 24 1.21 -6.79 7.18
CA LEU A 24 1.93 -7.31 8.35
C LEU A 24 2.20 -6.21 9.39
N ALA A 25 2.41 -4.97 8.94
CA ALA A 25 2.59 -3.82 9.83
C ALA A 25 1.26 -3.34 10.43
N ASP A 26 0.17 -3.35 9.65
CA ASP A 26 -1.17 -3.00 10.09
C ASP A 26 -2.24 -3.95 9.52
N PRO A 27 -2.73 -4.92 10.31
CA PRO A 27 -3.78 -5.85 9.90
C PRO A 27 -5.11 -5.15 9.57
N SER A 28 -5.34 -3.92 10.04
CA SER A 28 -6.56 -3.16 9.77
C SER A 28 -6.71 -2.85 8.28
N LEU A 29 -5.62 -2.83 7.52
CA LEU A 29 -5.62 -2.64 6.06
C LEU A 29 -6.41 -3.74 5.32
N GLY A 30 -6.50 -4.95 5.88
CA GLY A 30 -7.26 -6.06 5.28
C GLY A 30 -8.78 -5.90 5.41
N SER A 31 -9.24 -5.04 6.33
CA SER A 31 -10.66 -4.68 6.45
C SER A 31 -11.09 -3.59 5.44
N ARG A 32 -10.13 -2.94 4.79
CA ARG A 32 -10.36 -1.88 3.81
C ARG A 32 -10.54 -2.44 2.40
N GLN A 33 -10.97 -1.58 1.46
CA GLN A 33 -11.11 -1.93 0.06
C GLN A 33 -9.73 -2.27 -0.56
N ALA A 34 -9.40 -3.56 -0.61
CA ALA A 34 -8.13 -4.07 -1.14
C ALA A 34 -7.80 -3.56 -2.56
N LYS A 35 -8.82 -3.35 -3.39
CA LYS A 35 -8.67 -2.81 -4.75
C LYS A 35 -8.09 -1.39 -4.75
N SER A 36 -8.53 -0.54 -3.82
CA SER A 36 -8.03 0.83 -3.70
C SER A 36 -6.56 0.83 -3.28
N LEU A 37 -6.23 0.01 -2.27
CA LEU A 37 -4.88 -0.12 -1.73
C LEU A 37 -3.89 -0.63 -2.79
N PHE A 38 -4.28 -1.64 -3.56
CA PHE A 38 -3.47 -2.14 -4.67
C PHE A 38 -3.29 -1.11 -5.79
N SER A 39 -4.34 -0.33 -6.10
CA SER A 39 -4.24 0.73 -7.11
C SER A 39 -3.26 1.82 -6.69
N GLU A 40 -3.27 2.21 -5.42
CA GLU A 40 -2.34 3.18 -4.82
C GLU A 40 -0.89 2.68 -4.91
N ILE A 41 -0.62 1.46 -4.43
CA ILE A 41 0.71 0.84 -4.49
C ILE A 41 1.24 0.75 -5.93
N VAL A 42 0.40 0.32 -6.87
CA VAL A 42 0.78 0.23 -8.30
C VAL A 42 1.11 1.62 -8.87
N THR A 43 0.36 2.64 -8.49
CA THR A 43 0.60 4.02 -8.94
C THR A 43 1.96 4.52 -8.44
N HIS A 44 2.28 4.30 -7.15
CA HIS A 44 3.58 4.68 -6.61
C HIS A 44 4.75 3.90 -7.23
N LEU A 45 4.55 2.60 -7.50
CA LEU A 45 5.55 1.80 -8.22
C LEU A 45 5.78 2.28 -9.66
N GLN A 46 4.74 2.76 -10.33
CA GLN A 46 4.85 3.35 -11.67
C GLN A 46 5.55 4.71 -11.64
N ALA A 47 5.36 5.47 -10.55
CA ALA A 47 6.05 6.74 -10.31
C ALA A 47 7.54 6.58 -9.94
N GLY A 48 8.00 5.34 -9.70
CA GLY A 48 9.40 5.05 -9.37
C GLY A 48 9.77 5.24 -7.90
N MET A 49 8.77 5.27 -7.01
CA MET A 49 8.98 5.34 -5.56
C MET A 49 9.60 4.04 -5.01
N ASP A 50 10.39 4.17 -3.95
CA ASP A 50 11.01 3.04 -3.26
C ASP A 50 10.00 2.26 -2.43
N ASP A 51 10.19 0.94 -2.32
CA ASP A 51 9.23 0.02 -1.69
C ASP A 51 8.91 0.43 -0.24
N GLU A 52 9.94 0.81 0.54
CA GLU A 52 9.78 1.28 1.92
C GLU A 52 8.97 2.57 2.02
N GLN A 53 9.20 3.50 1.09
CA GLN A 53 8.41 4.74 1.01
C GLN A 53 6.96 4.43 0.69
N ILE A 54 6.70 3.48 -0.21
CA ILE A 54 5.33 3.07 -0.55
C ILE A 54 4.62 2.46 0.66
N VAL A 55 5.29 1.57 1.40
CA VAL A 55 4.74 0.99 2.63
C VAL A 55 4.39 2.10 3.64
N GLN A 56 5.31 3.06 3.87
CA GLN A 56 5.06 4.16 4.79
C GLN A 56 3.92 5.07 4.33
N THR A 57 3.84 5.42 3.04
CA THR A 57 2.76 6.24 2.49
C THR A 57 1.41 5.52 2.61
N VAL A 58 1.35 4.23 2.28
CA VAL A 58 0.13 3.44 2.42
C VAL A 58 -0.30 3.36 3.88
N LEU A 59 0.63 3.14 4.80
CA LEU A 59 0.35 3.13 6.25
C LEU A 59 -0.09 4.50 6.74
N GLN A 60 0.50 5.61 6.30
CA GLN A 60 0.10 6.97 6.70
C GLN A 60 -1.29 7.33 6.17
N ASN A 61 -1.54 7.11 4.87
CA ASN A 61 -2.81 7.42 4.23
C ASN A 61 -3.96 6.55 4.75
N ASN A 62 -3.64 5.35 5.23
CA ASN A 62 -4.61 4.39 5.75
C ASN A 62 -4.58 4.22 7.27
N SER A 63 -3.72 4.94 7.98
CA SER A 63 -3.72 4.97 9.44
C SER A 63 -5.02 5.59 9.92
N THR A 64 -5.75 4.86 10.75
CA THR A 64 -6.92 5.39 11.48
C THR A 64 -6.54 6.39 12.56
N THR A 65 -5.25 6.59 12.84
CA THR A 65 -4.76 7.68 13.68
C THR A 65 -4.65 8.96 12.85
N SER A 66 -5.80 9.53 12.55
CA SER A 66 -5.85 10.98 12.32
C SER A 66 -5.58 11.67 13.67
N PRO A 67 -4.68 12.66 13.78
CA PRO A 67 -4.72 13.64 14.87
C PRO A 67 -5.82 14.69 14.59
N THR A 68 -6.95 14.30 14.00
CA THR A 68 -8.07 15.18 13.68
C THR A 68 -9.33 14.68 14.38
N GLY A 69 -9.23 14.72 15.70
CA GLY A 69 -10.37 14.90 16.58
C GLY A 69 -9.83 15.69 17.75
N LYS A 70 -10.04 17.02 17.75
CA LYS A 70 -10.08 17.76 19.01
C LYS A 70 -10.92 16.92 19.97
N LEU A 71 -10.31 16.40 21.04
CA LEU A 71 -11.01 15.99 22.23
C LEU A 71 -11.66 17.27 22.79
N SER A 72 -12.80 17.66 22.22
CA SER A 72 -13.71 18.55 22.91
C SER A 72 -14.37 17.68 23.97
N LEU A 73 -13.76 17.66 25.16
CA LEU A 73 -14.48 17.41 26.39
C LEU A 73 -15.62 18.45 26.43
N MET A 74 -16.85 17.99 26.20
CA MET A 74 -18.02 18.64 26.77
C MET A 74 -18.13 18.24 28.24
#